data_AF-A0A2T6D233-F1
#
_entry.id   AF-A0A2T6D233-F1
#
_cell.length_a   1.000
_cell.length_b   1.000
_cell.length_c   1.000
_cell.angle_alpha   90.00
_cell.angle_beta   90.00
_cell.angle_gamma   90.00
#
_symmetry.space_group_name_H-M   'P 1'
#
loop_
_entity.id
_entity.type
_entity.pdbx_description
1 polymer ?
#
loop_
_entity_poly.entity_id
_entity_poly.type
_entity_poly.pdbx_seq_one_letter_code
_entity_poly.pdbx_strand_id
1 'polypeptide(L)'
;MTPLTHPLTRRSFIHGLGATLAISALPGGSPWARAADGRAPNGRCSLVLIQLAGGLDAFDVLVPYGSSEYARLRPTLALGRGEVTRLDDAVALNRTCAPLGRLWDDGLLLFCPAVGWGATCPTHFRATEIWQTAPASPEQRLASGWLGRTAQQLEHAGVPVSCWRGTRAEPRVFVRSPDAGAPGRGREVSVPLDTAGGPLPRLLAEAAECVGTTDGVELVFLAGGGFDTHFAQRETGARPLAEFAGALADFQRRIQRRVVADRVLTVVFSEFGRTAAENAQGGTEHGRGALVMLAGTRLTGRRVPPTMTLAAPPDGRADRDYRAVYASVLRDWLSVPIPAVLSGADSIRLMSDPLLTP
;
A
#
# COMPACT_ATOMS: atom_id res chain seq x y z
N MET A 1 -18.49 -71.42 11.68
CA MET A 1 -18.01 -70.40 12.63
C MET A 1 -16.68 -69.86 12.13
N THR A 2 -16.74 -68.71 11.44
CA THR A 2 -15.64 -67.77 11.13
C THR A 2 -16.28 -66.60 10.37
N PRO A 3 -16.24 -65.34 10.83
CA PRO A 3 -16.85 -64.23 10.09
C PRO A 3 -15.85 -63.61 9.10
N LEU A 4 -16.30 -63.41 7.86
CA LEU A 4 -15.60 -62.60 6.86
C LEU A 4 -15.89 -61.12 7.09
N THR A 5 -14.84 -60.35 7.36
CA THR A 5 -14.86 -58.89 7.44
C THR A 5 -14.83 -58.28 6.04
N HIS A 6 -15.87 -57.52 5.67
CA HIS A 6 -15.77 -56.52 4.60
C HIS A 6 -15.54 -55.14 5.22
N PRO A 7 -14.49 -54.40 4.85
CA PRO A 7 -14.27 -53.04 5.33
C PRO A 7 -15.19 -52.06 4.57
N LEU A 8 -16.02 -51.33 5.32
CA LEU A 8 -16.81 -50.22 4.77
C LEU A 8 -15.86 -49.07 4.37
N THR A 9 -15.79 -48.80 3.07
CA THR A 9 -15.06 -47.67 2.51
C THR A 9 -15.74 -46.33 2.82
N ARG A 10 -14.91 -45.32 3.10
CA ARG A 10 -15.16 -43.96 3.62
C ARG A 10 -16.08 -43.03 2.78
N ARG A 11 -16.96 -43.57 1.92
CA ARG A 11 -17.75 -42.80 0.94
C ARG A 11 -19.27 -42.90 1.08
N SER A 12 -19.79 -43.58 2.10
CA SER A 12 -21.23 -43.79 2.26
C SER A 12 -21.69 -43.70 3.71
N PHE A 13 -21.55 -42.54 4.35
CA PHE A 13 -22.21 -42.31 5.65
C PHE A 13 -22.63 -40.85 5.82
N ILE A 14 -23.95 -40.65 5.71
CA ILE A 14 -24.76 -39.49 6.11
C ILE A 14 -24.84 -38.35 5.09
N HIS A 15 -25.61 -38.61 4.03
CA HIS A 15 -26.77 -37.77 3.75
C HIS A 15 -27.87 -38.12 4.76
N GLY A 16 -28.45 -37.11 5.42
CA GLY A 16 -29.70 -37.25 6.17
C GLY A 16 -29.59 -36.97 7.66
N LEU A 17 -29.55 -35.69 8.03
CA LEU A 17 -30.42 -35.18 9.09
C LEU A 17 -30.57 -33.67 8.89
N GLY A 18 -31.72 -33.27 8.35
CA GLY A 18 -32.20 -31.91 8.49
C GLY A 18 -32.41 -31.64 9.97
N ALA A 19 -31.62 -30.71 10.50
CA ALA A 19 -31.93 -30.01 11.72
C ALA A 19 -31.66 -28.53 11.43
N THR A 20 -32.76 -27.83 11.19
CA THR A 20 -32.86 -26.38 11.15
C THR A 20 -32.29 -25.82 12.45
N LEU A 21 -31.00 -25.45 12.45
CA LEU A 21 -30.48 -24.56 13.47
C LEU A 21 -30.99 -23.17 13.12
N ALA A 22 -32.11 -22.81 13.73
CA ALA A 22 -32.52 -21.43 13.90
C ALA A 22 -31.37 -20.71 14.61
N ILE A 23 -30.55 -19.99 13.83
CA ILE A 23 -29.59 -19.04 14.37
C ILE A 23 -30.43 -17.92 14.98
N SER A 24 -30.61 -17.99 16.30
CA SER A 24 -31.13 -16.91 17.10
C SER A 24 -30.36 -15.64 16.77
N ALA A 25 -31.07 -14.63 16.24
CA ALA A 25 -30.54 -13.30 15.98
C ALA A 25 -30.06 -12.68 17.30
N LEU A 26 -28.75 -12.72 17.53
CA LEU A 26 -28.10 -11.86 18.51
C LEU A 26 -28.07 -10.43 17.95
N PRO A 27 -28.45 -9.39 18.72
CA PRO A 27 -28.19 -8.01 18.34
C PRO A 27 -26.69 -7.75 18.49
N GLY A 28 -25.96 -8.08 17.42
CA GLY A 28 -24.50 -8.11 17.41
C GLY A 28 -24.02 -8.83 16.17
N GLY A 29 -24.35 -8.29 14.99
CA GLY A 29 -23.80 -8.76 13.73
C GLY A 29 -22.27 -8.80 13.79
N SER A 30 -21.64 -9.74 13.09
CA SER A 30 -20.19 -9.87 13.09
C SER A 30 -19.56 -8.51 12.72
N PRO A 31 -18.41 -8.14 13.32
CA PRO A 31 -17.70 -6.92 12.94
C PRO A 31 -17.46 -6.84 11.42
N TRP A 32 -17.30 -8.00 10.78
CA TRP A 32 -17.08 -8.14 9.34
C TRP A 32 -18.33 -7.87 8.48
N ALA A 33 -19.54 -8.04 9.02
CA ALA A 33 -20.78 -7.72 8.31
C ALA A 33 -21.01 -6.20 8.20
N ARG A 34 -20.49 -5.39 9.15
CA ARG A 34 -20.57 -3.92 9.11
C ARG A 34 -19.54 -3.28 8.18
N ALA A 35 -18.55 -4.04 7.71
CA ALA A 35 -17.60 -3.58 6.70
C ALA A 35 -18.27 -3.40 5.32
N ALA A 36 -19.38 -4.10 5.05
CA ALA A 36 -20.10 -4.05 3.78
C ALA A 36 -20.80 -2.70 3.50
N ASP A 37 -21.15 -1.93 4.54
CA ASP A 37 -21.86 -0.66 4.39
C ASP A 37 -20.93 0.54 4.09
N GLY A 38 -19.61 0.33 4.00
CA GLY A 38 -18.64 1.31 3.49
C GLY A 38 -18.48 2.64 4.27
N ARG A 39 -19.38 2.98 5.20
CA ARG A 39 -19.37 4.27 5.90
C ARG A 39 -18.79 4.16 7.30
N ALA A 40 -17.83 5.02 7.63
CA ALA A 40 -17.30 5.15 8.99
C ALA A 40 -18.39 5.71 9.93
N PRO A 41 -18.42 5.34 11.23
CA PRO A 41 -19.47 5.75 12.18
C PRO A 41 -19.66 7.28 12.35
N ASN A 42 -18.69 8.08 11.91
CA ASN A 42 -18.68 9.55 11.91
C ASN A 42 -18.25 10.15 10.56
N GLY A 43 -18.16 9.32 9.50
CA GLY A 43 -17.86 9.75 8.12
C GLY A 43 -16.42 10.21 7.83
N ARG A 44 -15.49 10.17 8.78
CA ARG A 44 -14.10 10.64 8.55
C ARG A 44 -13.12 9.49 8.37
N CYS A 45 -12.39 9.46 7.27
CA CYS A 45 -11.36 8.48 6.98
C CYS A 45 -9.97 9.11 7.11
N SER A 46 -9.02 8.36 7.69
CA SER A 46 -7.61 8.71 7.76
C SER A 46 -6.82 8.03 6.64
N LEU A 47 -5.90 8.78 6.04
CA LEU A 47 -4.97 8.29 5.03
C LEU A 47 -3.53 8.45 5.54
N VAL A 48 -2.79 7.36 5.56
CA VAL A 48 -1.36 7.31 5.92
C VAL A 48 -0.56 7.05 4.65
N LEU A 49 0.14 8.06 4.15
CA LEU A 49 1.08 7.91 3.04
C LEU A 49 2.49 7.67 3.56
N ILE A 50 3.14 6.64 3.03
CA ILE A 50 4.54 6.33 3.31
C ILE A 50 5.31 6.36 1.99
N GLN A 51 6.21 7.33 1.83
CA GLN A 51 7.15 7.35 0.72
C GLN A 51 8.46 6.66 1.14
N LEU A 52 8.91 5.69 0.35
CA LEU A 52 10.19 5.01 0.51
C LEU A 52 11.19 5.56 -0.51
N ALA A 53 12.12 6.37 -0.03
CA ALA A 53 13.15 7.00 -0.84
C ALA A 53 14.16 5.98 -1.37
N GLY A 54 14.44 6.08 -2.67
CA GLY A 54 15.39 5.24 -3.38
C GLY A 54 14.76 4.22 -4.32
N GLY A 55 13.44 4.12 -4.43
CA GLY A 55 12.84 3.14 -5.32
C GLY A 55 12.91 1.73 -4.75
N LEU A 56 11.93 1.36 -3.92
CA LEU A 56 11.79 0.00 -3.40
C LEU A 56 11.70 -0.97 -4.58
N ASP A 57 12.66 -1.89 -4.65
CA ASP A 57 12.64 -2.94 -5.67
C ASP A 57 11.44 -3.86 -5.44
N ALA A 58 10.52 -3.89 -6.41
CA ALA A 58 9.34 -4.74 -6.35
C ALA A 58 9.71 -6.23 -6.18
N PHE A 59 10.84 -6.65 -6.77
CA PHE A 59 11.30 -8.04 -6.74
C PHE A 59 11.97 -8.43 -5.43
N ASP A 60 12.39 -7.45 -4.61
CA ASP A 60 12.85 -7.71 -3.24
C ASP A 60 11.70 -7.95 -2.28
N VAL A 61 10.47 -7.60 -2.66
CA VAL A 61 9.25 -7.91 -1.90
C VAL A 61 8.54 -9.11 -2.52
N LEU A 62 8.15 -9.01 -3.79
CA LEU A 62 7.36 -9.98 -4.53
C LEU A 62 8.20 -10.66 -5.61
N VAL A 63 8.46 -11.94 -5.38
CA VAL A 63 9.35 -12.76 -6.18
C VAL A 63 8.53 -13.64 -7.13
N PRO A 64 8.64 -13.48 -8.45
CA PRO A 64 8.08 -14.43 -9.41
C PRO A 64 8.96 -15.70 -9.48
N TYR A 65 8.96 -16.47 -8.38
CA TYR A 65 9.92 -17.53 -8.09
C TYR A 65 9.96 -18.69 -9.12
N GLY A 66 8.93 -18.84 -9.95
CA GLY A 66 8.87 -19.80 -11.05
C GLY A 66 9.38 -19.27 -12.40
N SER A 67 9.73 -17.98 -12.49
CA SER A 67 10.12 -17.33 -13.74
C SER A 67 11.59 -17.54 -14.07
N SER A 68 11.86 -18.19 -15.21
CA SER A 68 13.22 -18.32 -15.76
C SER A 68 13.77 -16.98 -16.24
N GLU A 69 12.90 -16.05 -16.65
CA GLU A 69 13.29 -14.69 -17.01
C GLU A 69 13.77 -13.89 -15.81
N TYR A 70 13.07 -13.99 -14.67
CA TYR A 70 13.52 -13.37 -13.42
C TYR A 70 14.92 -13.84 -13.02
N ALA A 71 15.13 -15.16 -13.02
CA ALA A 71 16.44 -15.74 -12.72
C ALA A 71 17.53 -15.30 -13.71
N ARG A 72 17.20 -15.20 -15.02
CA ARG A 72 18.13 -14.76 -16.06
C ARG A 72 18.50 -13.28 -15.94
N LEU A 73 17.54 -12.43 -15.59
CA LEU A 73 17.74 -10.99 -15.43
C LEU A 73 18.47 -10.64 -14.13
N ARG A 74 18.50 -11.56 -13.15
CA ARG A 74 19.08 -11.35 -11.82
C ARG A 74 20.05 -12.47 -11.43
N PRO A 75 21.20 -12.59 -12.11
CA PRO A 75 22.13 -13.69 -11.89
C PRO A 75 22.60 -13.83 -10.44
N THR A 76 22.71 -12.72 -9.70
CA THR A 76 23.11 -12.72 -8.28
C THR A 76 21.98 -12.30 -7.35
N LEU A 77 21.04 -11.47 -7.83
CA LEU A 77 19.93 -10.97 -7.02
C LEU A 77 18.73 -11.92 -6.91
N ALA A 78 18.60 -12.92 -7.78
CA ALA A 78 17.43 -13.81 -7.75
C ALA A 78 17.35 -14.59 -6.43
N LEU A 79 16.16 -14.60 -5.82
CA LEU A 79 15.90 -15.33 -4.57
C LEU A 79 15.49 -16.77 -4.85
N GLY A 80 16.16 -17.71 -4.18
CA GLY A 80 15.88 -19.13 -4.30
C GLY A 80 14.67 -19.59 -3.48
N ARG A 81 14.23 -20.85 -3.70
CA ARG A 81 13.13 -21.48 -2.93
C ARG A 81 13.35 -21.43 -1.40
N GLY A 82 14.61 -21.50 -0.98
CA GLY A 82 15.01 -21.45 0.42
C GLY A 82 15.01 -20.04 1.02
N GLU A 83 14.64 -19.00 0.27
CA GLU A 83 14.72 -17.59 0.68
C GLU A 83 13.36 -16.87 0.59
N VAL A 84 12.33 -17.58 0.12
CA VAL A 84 10.99 -17.04 -0.09
C VAL A 84 9.91 -17.85 0.62
N THR A 85 8.75 -17.24 0.82
CA THR A 85 7.53 -17.88 1.30
C THR A 85 6.46 -17.72 0.22
N ARG A 86 5.92 -18.82 -0.31
CA ARG A 86 4.91 -18.76 -1.39
C ARG A 86 3.65 -18.04 -0.90
N LEU A 87 3.17 -17.09 -1.71
CA LEU A 87 1.86 -16.47 -1.52
C LEU A 87 0.80 -17.20 -2.36
N ASP A 88 1.16 -17.57 -3.59
CA ASP A 88 0.34 -18.39 -4.49
C ASP A 88 1.22 -19.24 -5.46
N ASP A 89 0.67 -19.59 -6.62
CA ASP A 89 1.37 -20.34 -7.67
C ASP A 89 2.34 -19.48 -8.49
N ALA A 90 2.10 -18.19 -8.64
CA ALA A 90 2.90 -17.28 -9.47
C ALA A 90 3.94 -16.49 -8.67
N VAL A 91 3.62 -16.10 -7.44
CA VAL A 91 4.44 -15.18 -6.64
C VAL A 91 4.71 -15.71 -5.23
N ALA A 92 5.88 -15.33 -4.73
CA ALA A 92 6.33 -15.59 -3.37
C ALA A 92 6.81 -14.29 -2.72
N LEU A 93 6.77 -14.23 -1.40
CA LEU A 93 7.28 -13.13 -0.61
C LEU A 93 8.73 -13.41 -0.21
N ASN A 94 9.62 -12.44 -0.34
CA ASN A 94 10.95 -12.52 0.27
C ASN A 94 10.82 -12.79 1.78
N ARG A 95 11.61 -13.72 2.34
CA ARG A 95 11.55 -14.04 3.78
C ARG A 95 11.90 -12.86 4.67
N THR A 96 12.72 -11.92 4.22
CA THR A 96 12.95 -10.65 4.93
C THR A 96 11.66 -9.86 5.14
N CYS A 97 10.70 -10.01 4.23
CA CYS A 97 9.37 -9.41 4.30
C CYS A 97 8.34 -10.29 5.01
N ALA A 98 8.73 -11.38 5.70
CA ALA A 98 7.80 -12.29 6.39
C ALA A 98 6.69 -11.61 7.23
N PRO A 99 6.94 -10.48 7.94
CA PRO A 99 5.87 -9.76 8.63
C PRO A 99 4.70 -9.31 7.73
N LEU A 100 4.98 -8.95 6.47
CA LEU A 100 3.96 -8.57 5.49
C LEU A 100 3.11 -9.76 5.05
N GLY A 101 3.68 -10.98 5.07
CA GLY A 101 2.96 -12.21 4.72
C GLY A 101 1.76 -12.47 5.64
N ARG A 102 1.85 -12.11 6.92
CA ARG A 102 0.69 -12.19 7.83
C ARG A 102 -0.40 -11.20 7.46
N LEU A 103 -0.06 -9.97 7.09
CA LEU A 103 -1.06 -8.99 6.66
C LEU A 103 -1.76 -9.45 5.38
N TRP A 104 -0.99 -10.04 4.46
CA TRP A 104 -1.52 -10.65 3.26
C TRP A 104 -2.50 -11.79 3.57
N ASP A 105 -2.10 -12.73 4.44
CA ASP A 105 -2.94 -13.84 4.87
C ASP A 105 -4.20 -13.34 5.60
N ASP A 106 -4.14 -12.23 6.31
CA ASP A 106 -5.31 -11.66 6.96
C ASP A 106 -6.21 -10.84 6.01
N GLY A 107 -5.84 -10.70 4.72
CA GLY A 107 -6.58 -9.90 3.74
C GLY A 107 -6.46 -8.39 3.96
N LEU A 108 -5.41 -7.96 4.65
CA LEU A 108 -5.16 -6.56 5.04
C LEU A 108 -4.14 -5.86 4.17
N LEU A 109 -3.55 -6.55 3.20
CA LEU A 109 -2.47 -6.04 2.36
C LEU A 109 -2.75 -6.37 0.90
N LEU A 110 -2.70 -5.33 0.07
CA LEU A 110 -2.83 -5.39 -1.38
C LEU A 110 -1.51 -4.93 -2.00
N PHE A 111 -0.99 -5.72 -2.93
CA PHE A 111 0.19 -5.37 -3.71
C PHE A 111 -0.22 -4.90 -5.11
N CYS A 112 0.28 -3.73 -5.50
CA CYS A 112 0.07 -3.14 -6.82
C CYS A 112 1.42 -2.91 -7.51
N PRO A 113 2.01 -3.91 -8.18
CA PRO A 113 3.25 -3.72 -8.92
C PRO A 113 3.02 -2.98 -10.24
N ALA A 114 4.12 -2.55 -10.87
CA ALA A 114 4.13 -1.87 -12.17
C ALA A 114 3.31 -0.55 -12.19
N VAL A 115 3.31 0.19 -11.08
CA VAL A 115 2.66 1.50 -10.97
C VAL A 115 3.67 2.62 -11.19
N GLY A 116 3.42 3.51 -12.14
CA GLY A 116 4.32 4.63 -12.44
C GLY A 116 3.69 5.61 -13.41
N TRP A 117 4.49 6.45 -14.05
CA TRP A 117 3.98 7.43 -15.04
C TRP A 117 4.44 7.11 -16.48
N GLY A 118 5.08 5.97 -16.69
CA GLY A 118 5.46 5.47 -18.02
C GLY A 118 6.84 5.92 -18.53
N ALA A 119 7.54 6.80 -17.83
CA ALA A 119 8.89 7.24 -18.18
C ALA A 119 9.87 7.08 -17.00
N THR A 120 11.17 7.05 -17.28
CA THR A 120 12.21 7.13 -16.24
C THR A 120 12.43 8.59 -15.83
N CYS A 121 12.87 8.80 -14.58
CA CYS A 121 13.31 10.10 -14.11
C CYS A 121 14.73 9.96 -13.55
N PRO A 122 15.72 10.74 -14.06
CA PRO A 122 17.10 10.58 -13.63
C PRO A 122 17.38 11.16 -12.24
N THR A 123 16.47 11.99 -11.69
CA THR A 123 16.68 12.62 -10.38
C THR A 123 15.60 12.25 -9.38
N HIS A 124 16.01 11.90 -8.16
CA HIS A 124 15.09 11.64 -7.03
C HIS A 124 14.23 12.86 -6.72
N PHE A 125 14.82 14.05 -6.80
CA PHE A 125 14.11 15.30 -6.52
C PHE A 125 12.90 15.46 -7.44
N ARG A 126 13.10 15.29 -8.76
CA ARG A 126 12.00 15.44 -9.72
C ARG A 126 11.00 14.29 -9.61
N ALA A 127 11.46 13.06 -9.43
CA ALA A 127 10.58 11.91 -9.26
C ALA A 127 9.68 12.07 -8.03
N THR A 128 10.27 12.47 -6.89
CA THR A 128 9.53 12.78 -5.67
C THR A 128 8.51 13.89 -5.89
N GLU A 129 8.89 14.97 -6.58
CA GLU A 129 7.98 16.06 -6.93
C GLU A 129 6.79 15.57 -7.77
N ILE A 130 7.01 14.70 -8.76
CA ILE A 130 5.95 14.13 -9.60
C ILE A 130 4.95 13.33 -8.77
N TRP A 131 5.40 12.45 -7.88
CA TRP A 131 4.50 11.68 -7.01
C TRP A 131 3.76 12.58 -6.01
N GLN A 132 4.46 13.54 -5.40
CA GLN A 132 3.85 14.40 -4.38
C GLN A 132 2.91 15.47 -4.95
N THR A 133 3.12 15.91 -6.19
CA THR A 133 2.28 16.96 -6.83
C THR A 133 1.26 16.41 -7.81
N ALA A 134 1.46 15.17 -8.29
CA ALA A 134 0.58 14.46 -9.23
C ALA A 134 0.23 15.26 -10.50
N PRO A 135 1.22 15.74 -11.29
CA PRO A 135 0.96 16.55 -12.47
C PRO A 135 0.27 15.77 -13.60
N ALA A 136 -0.33 16.49 -14.53
CA ALA A 136 -0.94 15.93 -15.73
C ALA A 136 0.11 15.29 -16.67
N SER A 137 1.35 15.81 -16.64
CA SER A 137 2.49 15.25 -17.38
C SER A 137 3.82 15.39 -16.59
N PRO A 138 4.85 14.59 -16.90
CA PRO A 138 6.15 14.65 -16.23
C PRO A 138 6.92 15.97 -16.44
N GLU A 139 6.54 16.76 -17.45
CA GLU A 139 7.13 18.07 -17.74
C GLU A 139 6.47 19.16 -16.89
N GLN A 140 5.18 19.02 -16.59
CA GLN A 140 4.44 20.02 -15.84
C GLN A 140 4.97 20.13 -14.40
N ARG A 141 5.26 21.37 -13.99
CA ARG A 141 5.62 21.72 -12.61
C ARG A 141 4.39 22.29 -11.92
N LEU A 142 4.14 21.83 -10.70
CA LEU A 142 3.03 22.30 -9.88
C LEU A 142 3.59 22.83 -8.56
N ALA A 143 3.09 23.98 -8.13
CA ALA A 143 3.48 24.57 -6.85
C ALA A 143 2.91 23.81 -5.64
N SER A 144 1.77 23.14 -5.82
CA SER A 144 1.02 22.48 -4.77
C SER A 144 1.04 20.96 -4.87
N GLY A 145 0.94 20.31 -3.71
CA GLY A 145 0.75 18.89 -3.56
C GLY A 145 -0.68 18.46 -3.78
N TRP A 146 -0.88 17.20 -4.15
CA TRP A 146 -2.23 16.69 -4.36
C TRP A 146 -3.02 16.60 -3.06
N LEU A 147 -2.41 16.22 -1.92
CA LEU A 147 -3.08 16.24 -0.62
C LEU A 147 -3.31 17.65 -0.09
N GLY A 148 -2.41 18.60 -0.38
CA GLY A 148 -2.63 20.01 -0.05
C GLY A 148 -3.88 20.56 -0.74
N ARG A 149 -4.05 20.24 -2.03
CA ARG A 149 -5.28 20.58 -2.78
C ARG A 149 -6.52 19.86 -2.22
N THR A 150 -6.41 18.57 -1.90
CA THR A 150 -7.51 17.80 -1.29
C THR A 150 -7.93 18.37 0.07
N ALA A 151 -6.97 18.75 0.92
CA ALA A 151 -7.25 19.36 2.20
C ALA A 151 -8.01 20.68 2.04
N GLN A 152 -7.61 21.54 1.09
CA GLN A 152 -8.35 22.76 0.79
C GLN A 152 -9.79 22.50 0.32
N GLN A 153 -10.01 21.50 -0.54
CA GLN A 153 -11.35 21.13 -0.99
C GLN A 153 -12.25 20.70 0.16
N LEU A 154 -11.73 19.86 1.06
CA LEU A 154 -12.45 19.42 2.26
C LEU A 154 -12.79 20.60 3.18
N GLU A 155 -11.83 21.48 3.41
CA GLU A 155 -12.01 22.64 4.28
C GLU A 155 -13.02 23.66 3.72
N HIS A 156 -13.02 23.89 2.40
CA HIS A 156 -14.05 24.70 1.73
C HIS A 156 -15.45 24.07 1.82
N ALA A 157 -15.53 22.74 1.90
CA ALA A 157 -16.76 22.02 2.18
C ALA A 157 -17.13 21.99 3.68
N GLY A 158 -16.38 22.70 4.53
CA GLY A 158 -16.61 22.77 5.98
C GLY A 158 -16.11 21.56 6.76
N VAL A 159 -15.33 20.67 6.13
CA VAL A 159 -14.70 19.52 6.79
C VAL A 159 -13.31 19.94 7.28
N PRO A 160 -13.08 20.06 8.61
CA PRO A 160 -11.75 20.38 9.10
C PRO A 160 -10.80 19.22 8.81
N VAL A 161 -9.60 19.55 8.33
CA VAL A 161 -8.55 18.57 8.03
C VAL A 161 -7.37 18.80 8.96
N SER A 162 -6.97 17.73 9.63
CA SER A 162 -5.72 17.67 10.35
C SER A 162 -4.67 16.96 9.51
N CYS A 163 -3.49 17.57 9.42
CA CYS A 163 -2.32 16.96 8.78
C CYS A 163 -1.25 16.66 9.82
N TRP A 164 -0.56 15.54 9.68
CA TRP A 164 0.60 15.17 10.49
C TRP A 164 1.71 14.65 9.58
N ARG A 165 2.96 15.02 9.87
CA ARG A 165 4.12 14.69 9.01
C ARG A 165 5.30 14.16 9.81
N GLY A 166 5.80 12.99 9.45
CA GLY A 166 7.02 12.44 10.03
C GLY A 166 8.31 13.03 9.47
N THR A 167 8.26 14.15 8.73
CA THR A 167 9.40 14.76 8.05
C THR A 167 9.77 16.10 8.66
N ARG A 168 11.06 16.47 8.65
CA ARG A 168 11.52 17.79 9.15
C ARG A 168 11.08 18.95 8.26
N ALA A 169 11.31 18.82 6.96
CA ALA A 169 10.79 19.75 5.97
C ALA A 169 9.32 19.47 5.70
N GLU A 170 8.57 20.51 5.35
CA GLU A 170 7.21 20.36 4.83
C GLU A 170 7.27 19.60 3.50
N PRO A 171 6.62 18.43 3.38
CA PRO A 171 6.61 17.68 2.15
C PRO A 171 5.72 18.39 1.12
N ARG A 172 6.14 18.42 -0.15
CA ARG A 172 5.37 19.05 -1.23
C ARG A 172 3.95 18.51 -1.33
N VAL A 173 3.72 17.26 -0.91
CA VAL A 173 2.39 16.62 -0.92
C VAL A 173 1.34 17.41 -0.14
N PHE A 174 1.72 18.13 0.92
CA PHE A 174 0.82 18.94 1.74
C PHE A 174 0.75 20.40 1.35
N VAL A 175 1.65 20.87 0.47
CA VAL A 175 1.65 22.26 0.03
C VAL A 175 0.33 22.57 -0.66
N ARG A 176 -0.37 23.55 -0.11
CA ARG A 176 -1.67 24.01 -0.58
C ARG A 176 -1.55 24.83 -1.87
N SER A 177 -2.62 24.87 -2.67
CA SER A 177 -2.67 25.72 -3.86
C SER A 177 -2.72 27.20 -3.46
N PRO A 178 -1.83 28.05 -4.00
CA PRO A 178 -1.87 29.49 -3.74
C PRO A 178 -3.14 30.15 -4.31
N ASP A 179 -3.70 29.57 -5.37
CA ASP A 179 -4.84 30.16 -6.09
C ASP A 179 -6.22 29.83 -5.48
N ALA A 180 -6.26 29.04 -4.40
CA ALA A 180 -7.52 28.57 -3.83
C ALA A 180 -8.19 29.56 -2.87
N GLY A 181 -7.63 30.76 -2.67
CA GLY A 181 -8.15 31.73 -1.71
C GLY A 181 -7.73 31.46 -0.26
N ALA A 182 -8.39 32.10 0.70
CA ALA A 182 -8.02 32.00 2.11
C ALA A 182 -8.13 30.55 2.63
N PRO A 183 -7.16 30.06 3.42
CA PRO A 183 -7.21 28.71 3.97
C PRO A 183 -8.46 28.55 4.85
N GLY A 184 -9.16 27.44 4.71
CA GLY A 184 -10.29 27.12 5.58
C GLY A 184 -9.82 26.71 6.99
N ARG A 185 -10.73 26.19 7.81
CA ARG A 185 -10.48 25.89 9.24
C ARG A 185 -9.69 24.59 9.47
N GLY A 186 -8.54 24.43 8.81
CA GLY A 186 -7.61 23.32 9.03
C GLY A 186 -6.75 23.48 10.29
N ARG A 187 -6.22 22.37 10.81
CA ARG A 187 -5.24 22.37 11.91
C ARG A 187 -4.02 21.53 11.53
N GLU A 188 -2.84 22.13 11.41
CA GLU A 188 -1.61 21.34 11.35
C GLU A 188 -1.33 20.77 12.75
N VAL A 189 -1.15 19.45 12.84
CA VAL A 189 -0.77 18.79 14.08
C VAL A 189 0.74 18.63 14.05
N SER A 190 1.44 19.54 14.73
CA SER A 190 2.89 19.56 14.79
C SER A 190 3.43 18.29 15.47
N VAL A 191 4.39 17.65 14.83
CA VAL A 191 5.14 16.52 15.37
C VAL A 191 6.23 17.07 16.30
N PRO A 192 6.57 16.39 17.40
CA PRO A 192 7.79 16.68 18.13
C PRO A 192 9.00 16.69 17.18
N LEU A 193 9.74 17.81 17.14
CA LEU A 193 10.88 18.00 16.22
C LEU A 193 11.99 16.95 16.40
N ASP A 194 12.10 16.37 17.59
CA ASP A 194 13.05 15.31 17.93
C ASP A 194 12.73 13.98 17.21
N THR A 195 11.48 13.80 16.78
CA THR A 195 11.03 12.61 16.05
C THR A 195 11.03 12.83 14.55
N ALA A 196 10.75 14.06 14.09
CA ALA A 196 10.68 14.38 12.67
C ALA A 196 11.99 14.02 11.93
N GLY A 197 11.86 13.24 10.85
CA GLY A 197 12.98 12.73 10.07
C GLY A 197 13.79 11.62 10.76
N GLY A 198 13.26 11.03 11.83
CA GLY A 198 13.83 9.86 12.49
C GLY A 198 13.57 8.54 11.74
N PRO A 199 14.01 7.39 12.30
CA PRO A 199 13.80 6.08 11.69
C PRO A 199 12.32 5.76 11.47
N LEU A 200 11.99 5.19 10.31
CA LEU A 200 10.61 4.85 9.92
C LEU A 200 9.84 4.04 10.98
N PRO A 201 10.42 3.05 11.71
CA PRO A 201 9.72 2.34 12.77
C PRO A 201 9.20 3.25 13.90
N ARG A 202 10.00 4.24 14.32
CA ARG A 202 9.58 5.20 15.37
C ARG A 202 8.45 6.09 14.85
N LEU A 203 8.61 6.61 13.63
CA LEU A 203 7.61 7.47 12.99
C LEU A 203 6.26 6.75 12.83
N LEU A 204 6.26 5.48 12.45
CA LEU A 204 5.04 4.69 12.35
C LEU A 204 4.40 4.42 13.71
N ALA A 205 5.19 4.15 14.74
CA ALA A 205 4.65 3.97 16.10
C ALA A 205 3.92 5.23 16.57
N GLU A 206 4.47 6.42 16.31
CA GLU A 206 3.82 7.70 16.66
C GLU A 206 2.60 8.00 15.79
N ALA A 207 2.70 7.74 14.48
CA ALA A 207 1.55 7.88 13.58
C ALA A 207 0.36 7.03 14.06
N ALA A 208 0.61 5.82 14.59
CA ALA A 208 -0.44 4.95 15.12
C ALA A 208 -1.17 5.55 16.34
N GLU A 209 -0.47 6.32 17.19
CA GLU A 209 -1.11 7.04 18.28
C GLU A 209 -1.93 8.23 17.76
N CYS A 210 -1.44 8.93 16.74
CA CYS A 210 -2.14 10.08 16.15
C CYS A 210 -3.42 9.69 15.39
N VAL A 211 -3.38 8.63 14.58
CA VAL A 211 -4.56 8.18 13.80
C VAL A 211 -5.45 7.22 14.59
N GLY A 212 -4.95 6.64 15.69
CA GLY A 212 -5.66 5.65 16.50
C GLY A 212 -6.79 6.19 17.38
N THR A 213 -7.10 7.48 17.31
CA THR A 213 -8.13 8.16 18.11
C THR A 213 -9.36 8.55 17.27
N THR A 214 -10.52 8.74 17.92
CA THR A 214 -11.77 9.06 17.22
C THR A 214 -11.73 10.38 16.47
N ASP A 215 -11.04 11.37 17.05
CA ASP A 215 -10.74 12.70 16.50
C ASP A 215 -9.34 12.76 15.87
N GLY A 216 -8.82 11.59 15.47
CA GLY A 216 -7.48 11.42 14.94
C GLY A 216 -7.25 12.16 13.63
N VAL A 217 -5.97 12.23 13.25
CA VAL A 217 -5.51 12.97 12.08
C VAL A 217 -6.06 12.37 10.77
N GLU A 218 -6.61 13.21 9.89
CA GLU A 218 -7.12 12.78 8.59
C GLU A 218 -6.01 12.45 7.60
N LEU A 219 -4.94 13.25 7.53
CA LEU A 219 -3.87 13.07 6.54
C LEU A 219 -2.50 12.93 7.22
N VAL A 220 -1.83 11.80 7.00
CA VAL A 220 -0.50 11.51 7.51
C VAL A 220 0.46 11.31 6.36
N PHE A 221 1.64 11.94 6.43
CA PHE A 221 2.74 11.67 5.52
C PHE A 221 4.01 11.26 6.27
N LEU A 222 4.64 10.19 5.80
CA LEU A 222 5.86 9.62 6.32
C LEU A 222 6.85 9.43 5.18
N ALA A 223 8.14 9.55 5.50
CA ALA A 223 9.21 9.18 4.58
C ALA A 223 10.19 8.23 5.27
N GLY A 224 10.51 7.12 4.60
CA GLY A 224 11.62 6.24 4.92
C GLY A 224 12.63 6.24 3.77
N GLY A 225 13.79 5.61 3.95
CA GLY A 225 14.82 5.52 2.91
C GLY A 225 15.70 4.30 3.06
N GLY A 226 16.78 4.25 2.29
CA GLY A 226 17.69 3.10 2.25
C GLY A 226 17.40 2.11 1.12
N PHE A 227 16.55 2.49 0.16
CA PHE A 227 16.24 1.68 -1.00
C PHE A 227 17.02 2.10 -2.24
N ASP A 228 17.99 3.03 -2.09
CA ASP A 228 18.78 3.54 -3.21
C ASP A 228 19.94 2.60 -3.63
N THR A 229 19.63 1.36 -3.99
CA THR A 229 20.59 0.25 -4.09
C THR A 229 21.13 0.03 -5.52
N HIS A 230 22.13 0.82 -5.91
CA HIS A 230 22.84 0.67 -7.20
C HIS A 230 24.00 -0.34 -7.17
N PHE A 231 24.35 -0.87 -5.99
CA PHE A 231 25.41 -1.85 -5.81
C PHE A 231 25.08 -2.75 -4.62
N ALA A 232 25.60 -4.00 -4.62
CA ALA A 232 25.49 -4.95 -3.51
C ALA A 232 24.10 -4.93 -2.83
N GLN A 233 23.04 -5.03 -3.62
CA GLN A 233 21.67 -4.76 -3.18
C GLN A 233 21.19 -5.77 -2.14
N ARG A 234 21.62 -7.04 -2.21
CA ARG A 234 21.27 -8.05 -1.20
C ARG A 234 21.79 -7.66 0.18
N GLU A 235 23.00 -7.13 0.25
CA GLU A 235 23.64 -6.73 1.50
C GLU A 235 23.10 -5.39 2.01
N THR A 236 23.05 -4.39 1.14
CA THR A 236 22.68 -3.01 1.51
C THR A 236 21.17 -2.84 1.75
N GLY A 237 20.34 -3.57 1.00
CA GLY A 237 18.88 -3.50 1.07
C GLY A 237 18.24 -4.35 2.18
N ALA A 238 18.92 -5.39 2.68
CA ALA A 238 18.32 -6.34 3.62
C ALA A 238 17.81 -5.69 4.92
N ARG A 239 18.61 -4.81 5.53
CA ARG A 239 18.23 -4.14 6.78
C ARG A 239 17.08 -3.14 6.58
N PRO A 240 17.15 -2.17 5.64
CA PRO A 240 16.02 -1.26 5.36
C PRO A 240 14.73 -2.01 5.04
N LEU A 241 14.81 -3.09 4.27
CA LEU A 241 13.66 -3.92 3.93
C LEU A 241 13.03 -4.60 5.15
N ALA A 242 13.85 -5.19 6.02
CA ALA A 242 13.38 -5.82 7.26
C ALA A 242 12.74 -4.81 8.21
N GLU A 243 13.38 -3.64 8.39
CA GLU A 243 12.87 -2.56 9.25
C GLU A 243 11.53 -2.04 8.72
N PHE A 244 11.42 -1.79 7.41
CA PHE A 244 10.16 -1.38 6.78
C PHE A 244 9.06 -2.44 6.95
N ALA A 245 9.33 -3.70 6.57
CA ALA A 245 8.35 -4.78 6.64
C ALA A 245 7.83 -4.99 8.07
N GLY A 246 8.75 -5.01 9.04
CA GLY A 246 8.41 -5.13 10.46
C GLY A 246 7.60 -3.93 10.97
N ALA A 247 7.98 -2.71 10.62
CA ALA A 247 7.30 -1.51 11.05
C ALA A 247 5.89 -1.37 10.48
N LEU A 248 5.69 -1.67 9.19
CA LEU A 248 4.37 -1.65 8.57
C LEU A 248 3.44 -2.69 9.20
N ALA A 249 3.94 -3.90 9.42
CA ALA A 249 3.19 -4.96 10.10
C ALA A 249 2.84 -4.57 11.55
N ASP A 250 3.77 -3.97 12.30
CA ASP A 250 3.49 -3.52 13.65
C ASP A 250 2.46 -2.39 13.69
N PHE A 251 2.61 -1.40 12.82
CA PHE A 251 1.65 -0.32 12.63
C PHE A 251 0.24 -0.87 12.40
N GLN A 252 0.07 -1.75 11.40
CA GLN A 252 -1.24 -2.30 11.07
C GLN A 252 -1.84 -3.06 12.24
N ARG A 253 -1.06 -3.89 12.95
CA ARG A 253 -1.52 -4.60 14.15
C ARG A 253 -1.96 -3.68 15.27
N ARG A 254 -1.28 -2.54 15.46
CA ARG A 254 -1.69 -1.52 16.46
C ARG A 254 -3.03 -0.91 16.07
N ILE A 255 -3.20 -0.54 14.80
CA ILE A 255 -4.43 0.04 14.29
C ILE A 255 -5.61 -0.92 14.41
N GLN A 256 -5.43 -2.20 14.09
CA GLN A 256 -6.48 -3.22 14.21
C GLN A 256 -7.04 -3.39 15.64
N ARG A 257 -6.27 -3.01 16.65
CA ARG A 257 -6.70 -3.05 18.06
C ARG A 257 -7.48 -1.80 18.48
N ARG A 258 -7.63 -0.81 17.58
CA ARG A 258 -8.36 0.43 17.83
C ARG A 258 -9.75 0.36 17.19
N VAL A 259 -10.71 1.06 17.80
CA VAL A 259 -12.08 1.21 17.26
C VAL A 259 -12.12 1.90 15.89
N VAL A 260 -11.04 2.57 15.51
CA VAL A 260 -10.90 3.30 14.24
C VAL A 260 -10.24 2.49 13.13
N ALA A 261 -10.00 1.18 13.32
CA ALA A 261 -9.30 0.35 12.33
C ALA A 261 -9.88 0.48 10.91
N ASP A 262 -11.22 0.41 10.80
CA ASP A 262 -11.96 0.55 9.53
C ASP A 262 -11.94 1.97 8.93
N ARG A 263 -11.24 2.90 9.57
CA ARG A 263 -11.09 4.29 9.15
C ARG A 263 -9.67 4.62 8.74
N VAL A 264 -8.71 3.71 8.84
CA VAL A 264 -7.31 3.97 8.47
C VAL A 264 -6.92 3.17 7.23
N LEU A 265 -6.49 3.88 6.19
CA LEU A 265 -5.85 3.30 5.02
C LEU A 265 -4.40 3.74 4.97
N THR A 266 -3.49 2.79 4.79
CA THR A 266 -2.08 3.05 4.54
C THR A 266 -1.77 2.82 3.07
N VAL A 267 -1.06 3.74 2.44
CA VAL A 267 -0.53 3.61 1.09
C VAL A 267 0.98 3.82 1.13
N VAL A 268 1.71 2.84 0.64
CA VAL A 268 3.17 2.86 0.55
C VAL A 268 3.57 2.94 -0.91
N PHE A 269 4.53 3.80 -1.23
CA PHE A 269 5.06 3.95 -2.58
C PHE A 269 6.52 4.43 -2.53
N SER A 270 7.18 4.42 -3.68
CA SER A 270 8.49 5.04 -3.89
C SER A 270 8.45 5.95 -5.11
N GLU A 271 9.36 6.91 -5.21
CA GLU A 271 9.37 7.90 -6.29
C GLU A 271 9.63 7.30 -7.69
N PHE A 272 10.15 6.09 -7.77
CA PHE A 272 10.26 5.27 -8.98
C PHE A 272 10.36 3.79 -8.63
N GLY A 273 10.37 2.93 -9.65
CA GLY A 273 10.66 1.50 -9.50
C GLY A 273 12.14 1.19 -9.66
N ARG A 274 12.47 -0.10 -9.73
CA ARG A 274 13.80 -0.60 -10.08
C ARG A 274 13.76 -1.41 -11.37
N THR A 275 14.89 -1.44 -12.07
CA THR A 275 15.02 -2.28 -13.27
C THR A 275 14.82 -3.75 -12.92
N ALA A 276 14.19 -4.49 -13.83
CA ALA A 276 14.07 -5.93 -13.67
C ALA A 276 15.45 -6.61 -13.77
N ALA A 277 16.30 -6.08 -14.64
CA ALA A 277 17.69 -6.50 -14.78
C ALA A 277 18.58 -5.96 -13.66
N GLU A 278 19.40 -6.85 -13.10
CA GLU A 278 20.55 -6.52 -12.27
C GLU A 278 21.65 -5.85 -13.10
N ASN A 279 22.35 -4.89 -12.50
CA ASN A 279 23.52 -4.23 -13.11
C ASN A 279 24.82 -4.97 -12.78
N ALA A 280 25.93 -4.57 -13.40
CA ALA A 280 27.23 -5.24 -13.20
C ALA A 280 27.81 -5.15 -11.77
N GLN A 281 27.20 -4.35 -10.89
CA GLN A 281 27.65 -4.09 -9.52
C GLN A 281 26.81 -4.84 -8.48
N GLY A 282 25.93 -5.75 -8.92
CA GLY A 282 25.03 -6.48 -8.02
C GLY A 282 23.93 -5.59 -7.42
N GLY A 283 23.51 -4.55 -8.14
CA GLY A 283 22.38 -3.70 -7.79
C GLY A 283 21.42 -3.51 -8.95
N THR A 284 20.56 -2.48 -8.88
CA THR A 284 19.58 -2.16 -9.93
C THR A 284 19.54 -0.66 -10.22
N GLU A 285 19.12 -0.30 -11.43
CA GLU A 285 18.97 1.10 -11.84
C GLU A 285 17.53 1.59 -11.63
N HIS A 286 17.28 2.88 -11.86
CA HIS A 286 15.94 3.45 -11.79
C HIS A 286 15.02 2.83 -12.86
N GLY A 287 13.93 2.21 -12.42
CA GLY A 287 12.89 1.63 -13.25
C GLY A 287 11.62 2.48 -13.31
N ARG A 288 10.72 2.14 -14.24
CA ARG A 288 9.50 2.94 -14.50
C ARG A 288 8.33 2.58 -13.58
N GLY A 289 8.23 1.32 -13.18
CA GLY A 289 7.13 0.75 -12.42
C GLY A 289 7.52 0.48 -10.97
N ALA A 290 6.99 1.29 -10.05
CA ALA A 290 7.11 1.07 -8.62
C ALA A 290 6.15 -0.01 -8.12
N LEU A 291 6.46 -0.55 -6.93
CA LEU A 291 5.50 -1.30 -6.12
C LEU A 291 4.75 -0.32 -5.24
N VAL A 292 3.42 -0.25 -5.41
CA VAL A 292 2.52 0.38 -4.45
C VAL A 292 1.92 -0.69 -3.56
N MET A 293 1.86 -0.44 -2.25
CA MET A 293 1.17 -1.31 -1.30
C MET A 293 0.05 -0.55 -0.62
N LEU A 294 -1.09 -1.20 -0.43
CA LEU A 294 -2.19 -0.67 0.37
C LEU A 294 -2.40 -1.60 1.55
N ALA A 295 -2.56 -1.03 2.76
CA ALA A 295 -2.89 -1.79 3.95
C ALA A 295 -4.08 -1.19 4.71
N GLY A 296 -5.00 -2.04 5.17
CA GLY A 296 -6.21 -1.61 5.87
C GLY A 296 -7.24 -2.73 6.04
N THR A 297 -8.18 -2.58 6.96
CA THR A 297 -9.19 -3.61 7.27
C THR A 297 -10.35 -3.65 6.29
N ARG A 298 -10.52 -2.60 5.49
CA ARG A 298 -11.56 -2.47 4.47
C ARG A 298 -11.10 -2.80 3.05
N LEU A 299 -9.86 -3.29 2.91
CA LEU A 299 -9.40 -3.77 1.61
C LEU A 299 -10.21 -5.00 1.21
N THR A 300 -10.70 -5.01 -0.02
CA THR A 300 -11.44 -6.14 -0.58
C THR A 300 -10.45 -7.07 -1.29
N GLY A 301 -9.99 -8.10 -0.57
CA GLY A 301 -9.30 -9.26 -1.18
C GLY A 301 -7.80 -9.40 -0.91
N ARG A 302 -7.32 -10.66 -0.99
CA ARG A 302 -5.90 -11.07 -0.97
C ARG A 302 -5.37 -11.17 -2.39
N ARG A 303 -4.98 -10.07 -3.04
CA ARG A 303 -4.61 -10.16 -4.46
C ARG A 303 -3.39 -9.33 -4.84
N VAL A 304 -2.61 -9.88 -5.75
CA VAL A 304 -1.91 -9.12 -6.78
C VAL A 304 -2.94 -9.11 -7.89
N PRO A 305 -3.44 -7.95 -8.34
CA PRO A 305 -4.47 -7.91 -9.36
C PRO A 305 -4.01 -8.77 -10.56
N PRO A 306 -4.83 -9.69 -11.10
CA PRO A 306 -4.39 -10.61 -12.16
C PRO A 306 -3.92 -9.90 -13.43
N THR A 307 -4.25 -8.60 -13.59
CA THR A 307 -3.76 -7.72 -14.65
C THR A 307 -2.37 -7.10 -14.38
N MET A 308 -1.77 -7.38 -13.22
CA MET A 308 -0.47 -6.84 -12.81
C MET A 308 0.57 -7.97 -12.79
N THR A 309 1.30 -8.08 -13.89
CA THR A 309 2.39 -9.04 -14.01
C THR A 309 3.68 -8.42 -13.49
N LEU A 310 4.36 -9.08 -12.57
CA LEU A 310 5.78 -8.80 -12.25
C LEU A 310 6.73 -9.11 -13.41
N ALA A 311 6.20 -9.57 -14.55
CA ALA A 311 6.94 -9.76 -15.78
C ALA A 311 6.81 -8.51 -16.65
N ALA A 312 7.88 -7.75 -16.73
CA ALA A 312 8.01 -6.63 -17.64
C ALA A 312 9.49 -6.46 -18.06
N PRO A 313 9.76 -5.82 -19.21
CA PRO A 313 11.08 -5.66 -19.81
C PRO A 313 12.17 -5.18 -18.84
N PRO A 314 13.46 -5.31 -19.21
CA PRO A 314 14.59 -4.99 -18.33
C PRO A 314 14.51 -3.64 -17.59
N ASP A 315 13.81 -2.65 -18.16
CA ASP A 315 13.62 -1.31 -17.61
C ASP A 315 12.51 -1.18 -16.54
N GLY A 316 11.79 -2.25 -16.23
CA GLY A 316 10.75 -2.29 -15.21
C GLY A 316 9.52 -1.48 -15.61
N ARG A 317 8.80 -1.92 -16.65
CA ARG A 317 7.59 -1.27 -17.21
C ARG A 317 6.60 -0.78 -16.13
N ALA A 318 6.01 0.39 -16.38
CA ALA A 318 4.80 0.82 -15.70
C ALA A 318 3.59 0.47 -16.56
N ASP A 319 2.69 -0.35 -16.03
CA ASP A 319 1.45 -0.76 -16.71
C ASP A 319 0.26 0.11 -16.32
N ARG A 320 0.39 0.86 -15.23
CA ARG A 320 -0.67 1.70 -14.68
C ARG A 320 -0.13 3.04 -14.25
N ASP A 321 -0.93 4.06 -14.51
CA ASP A 321 -0.66 5.39 -14.03
C ASP A 321 -0.82 5.47 -12.50
N TYR A 322 0.20 5.93 -11.79
CA TYR A 322 0.13 6.12 -10.34
C TYR A 322 -1.00 7.05 -9.89
N ARG A 323 -1.41 8.00 -10.73
CA ARG A 323 -2.55 8.88 -10.46
C ARG A 323 -3.85 8.11 -10.30
N ALA A 324 -3.94 6.90 -10.85
CA ALA A 324 -5.11 6.05 -10.72
C ALA A 324 -5.28 5.50 -9.31
N VAL A 325 -4.17 5.25 -8.62
CA VAL A 325 -4.17 4.93 -7.19
C VAL A 325 -4.72 6.12 -6.41
N TYR A 326 -4.26 7.34 -6.70
CA TYR A 326 -4.71 8.55 -6.00
C TYR A 326 -6.18 8.84 -6.25
N ALA A 327 -6.64 8.75 -7.50
CA ALA A 327 -8.04 8.86 -7.87
C ALA A 327 -8.92 7.87 -7.09
N SER A 328 -8.48 6.61 -6.97
CA SER A 328 -9.18 5.60 -6.18
C SER A 328 -9.20 5.93 -4.69
N VAL A 329 -8.08 6.37 -4.11
CA VAL A 329 -8.05 6.81 -2.71
C VAL A 329 -9.00 7.99 -2.46
N LEU A 330 -8.99 9.00 -3.32
CA LEU A 330 -9.86 10.17 -3.14
C LEU A 330 -11.35 9.80 -3.22
N ARG A 331 -11.73 9.05 -4.25
CA ARG A 331 -13.12 8.67 -4.49
C ARG A 331 -13.62 7.61 -3.51
N ASP A 332 -12.88 6.51 -3.38
CA ASP A 332 -13.36 5.31 -2.71
C ASP A 332 -13.08 5.35 -1.19
N TRP A 333 -12.09 6.13 -0.74
CA TRP A 333 -11.72 6.22 0.68
C TRP A 333 -12.10 7.55 1.33
N LEU A 334 -11.66 8.67 0.76
CA LEU A 334 -11.89 9.99 1.34
C LEU A 334 -13.24 10.60 0.93
N SER A 335 -13.95 9.99 -0.04
CA SER A 335 -15.20 10.53 -0.60
C SER A 335 -15.08 11.98 -1.10
N VAL A 336 -13.92 12.34 -1.65
CA VAL A 336 -13.64 13.68 -2.19
C VAL A 336 -13.73 13.66 -3.72
N PRO A 337 -14.35 14.67 -4.35
CA PRO A 337 -14.31 14.80 -5.81
C PRO A 337 -12.88 14.81 -6.34
N ILE A 338 -12.65 14.06 -7.42
CA ILE A 338 -11.34 13.94 -8.04
C ILE A 338 -10.97 15.29 -8.68
N PRO A 339 -9.87 15.95 -8.26
CA PRO A 339 -9.46 17.21 -8.86
C PRO A 339 -9.14 17.02 -10.36
N ALA A 340 -9.33 18.08 -11.16
CA ALA A 340 -9.10 18.05 -12.61
C ALA A 340 -7.69 17.55 -13.01
N VAL A 341 -6.67 17.79 -12.17
CA VAL A 341 -5.30 17.29 -12.43
C VAL A 341 -5.20 15.75 -12.44
N LEU A 342 -6.17 15.06 -11.84
CA LEU A 342 -6.26 13.60 -11.78
C LEU A 342 -7.38 13.04 -12.68
N SER A 343 -8.14 13.87 -13.40
CA SER A 343 -9.41 13.51 -14.06
C SER A 343 -9.31 12.64 -15.33
N GLY A 344 -8.20 11.92 -15.52
CA GLY A 344 -8.02 10.91 -16.57
C GLY A 344 -7.49 9.57 -16.04
N ALA A 345 -7.35 9.45 -14.71
CA ALA A 345 -6.72 8.31 -14.06
C ALA A 345 -7.74 7.33 -13.43
N ASP A 346 -9.03 7.46 -13.72
CA ASP A 346 -10.11 6.76 -12.99
C ASP A 346 -10.25 5.25 -13.28
N SER A 347 -9.25 4.64 -13.91
CA SER A 347 -9.31 3.25 -14.38
C SER A 347 -9.13 2.19 -13.29
N ILE A 348 -8.79 2.57 -12.04
CA ILE A 348 -8.60 1.63 -10.93
C ILE A 348 -9.62 1.90 -9.80
N ARG A 349 -10.14 0.81 -9.22
CA ARG A 349 -11.09 0.79 -8.08
C ARG A 349 -10.52 -0.04 -6.92
N LEU A 350 -9.46 0.41 -6.26
CA LEU A 350 -8.71 -0.39 -5.27
C LEU A 350 -9.55 -0.95 -4.11
N MET A 351 -10.70 -0.34 -3.80
CA MET A 351 -11.62 -0.77 -2.73
C MET A 351 -12.86 -1.53 -3.23
N SER A 352 -13.16 -1.46 -4.53
CA SER A 352 -14.45 -1.91 -5.09
C SER A 352 -14.35 -2.57 -6.47
N ASP A 353 -13.14 -2.84 -6.96
CA ASP A 353 -12.93 -3.49 -8.24
C ASP A 353 -13.53 -4.91 -8.20
N PRO A 354 -14.45 -5.26 -9.11
CA PRO A 354 -15.00 -6.60 -9.21
C PRO A 354 -13.92 -7.66 -9.51
N LEU A 355 -12.77 -7.28 -10.08
CA LEU A 355 -11.60 -8.16 -10.25
C LEU A 355 -10.80 -8.36 -8.94
N LEU A 356 -11.14 -7.62 -7.89
CA LEU A 356 -10.58 -7.72 -6.53
C LEU A 356 -11.52 -8.38 -5.52
N THR A 357 -12.82 -8.53 -5.82
CA THR A 357 -13.76 -9.27 -4.96
C THR A 357 -13.53 -10.80 -5.02
N PRO A 358 -13.93 -11.56 -3.98
CA PRO A 358 -13.60 -12.99 -3.81
C PRO A 358 -13.89 -13.90 -5.00
#